data_AF-A0A2E7HAG8-F1
#
_entry.id   AF-A0A2E7HAG8-F1
#
_cell.length_a   1.000
_cell.length_b   1.000
_cell.length_c   1.000
_cell.angle_alpha   90.00
_cell.angle_beta   90.00
_cell.angle_gamma   90.00
#
_symmetry.space_group_name_H-M   'P 1'
#
loop_
_entity.id
_entity.type
_entity.pdbx_description
1 polymer ?
#
loop_
_entity_poly.entity_id
_entity_poly.type
_entity_poly.pdbx_seq_one_letter_code
_entity_poly.pdbx_strand_id
1 'polypeptide(L)'
;MKYFKNILIFVAFMMSLNFIFIDGIKADTGDDITVVEMVSPKIIPGSTVVPIEIKIDSKENSMTKFMRVQLEMRWNSGVIQYYDMTDNGENGDKVSGDRVFTTLISADSSLGENKAIVNIGWENSSISYPVEFLITTQQFPTLFLISDVEFIGYENLENLVGFLKVEINGTPYEVIKENINVSLYDNNGESVEVSLVAKNRVGLDQDYEFFITSAKYIGDNFKINSNLQMDFFGKYYESPVQQVSVYKDKSNLRNIILGFTFALGIILAGLATYLLKKWRSLPRPHGFLLNSERDFVVDFSTIKRNLIMKVLYKNKLLSGELKKHNLEGINLQFYRSHIIVKVSDKTQSTIRLNGRPISESSIIQNESSIGYDGKLFFVNCSEEQLEFPVKSLTAREAV
;
A
#
# COMPACT_ATOMS: atom_id res chain seq x y z
N MET A 1 -108.34 -26.23 7.43
CA MET A 1 -107.84 -27.61 7.51
C MET A 1 -106.62 -27.82 6.58
N LYS A 2 -105.57 -26.99 6.73
CA LYS A 2 -104.38 -26.97 5.84
C LYS A 2 -103.04 -26.88 6.62
N TYR A 3 -103.07 -26.93 7.95
CA TYR A 3 -101.87 -26.84 8.81
C TYR A 3 -101.42 -28.18 9.43
N PHE A 4 -102.20 -29.26 9.29
CA PHE A 4 -101.83 -30.58 9.82
C PHE A 4 -100.98 -31.45 8.85
N LYS A 5 -100.83 -31.04 7.58
CA LYS A 5 -100.07 -31.81 6.58
C LYS A 5 -98.57 -31.56 6.62
N ASN A 6 -98.12 -30.45 7.22
CA ASN A 6 -96.69 -30.09 7.29
C ASN A 6 -95.98 -30.59 8.56
N ILE A 7 -96.72 -30.97 9.61
CA ILE A 7 -96.14 -31.57 10.83
C ILE A 7 -95.82 -33.06 10.62
N LEU A 8 -96.60 -33.76 9.81
CA LEU A 8 -96.38 -35.19 9.54
C LEU A 8 -95.13 -35.46 8.69
N ILE A 9 -94.75 -34.52 7.82
CA ILE A 9 -93.53 -34.62 6.99
C ILE A 9 -92.28 -34.31 7.83
N PHE A 10 -92.38 -33.46 8.85
CA PHE A 10 -91.26 -33.14 9.74
C PHE A 10 -90.96 -34.26 10.74
N VAL A 11 -91.98 -34.99 11.21
CA VAL A 11 -91.81 -36.15 12.11
C VAL A 11 -91.32 -37.41 11.35
N ALA A 12 -91.73 -37.60 10.10
CA ALA A 12 -91.24 -38.71 9.27
C ALA A 12 -89.77 -38.54 8.84
N PHE A 13 -89.28 -37.30 8.69
CA PHE A 13 -87.87 -37.01 8.37
C PHE A 13 -86.95 -37.15 9.60
N MET A 14 -87.48 -36.98 10.82
CA MET A 14 -86.74 -37.16 12.07
C MET A 14 -86.69 -38.63 12.56
N MET A 15 -87.45 -39.55 11.95
CA MET A 15 -87.46 -40.98 12.33
C MET A 15 -86.65 -41.90 11.39
N SER A 16 -86.05 -41.40 10.30
CA SER A 16 -85.29 -42.24 9.34
C SER A 16 -83.76 -42.22 9.54
N LEU A 17 -83.25 -41.64 10.61
CA LEU A 17 -81.83 -41.74 11.01
C LEU A 17 -81.66 -42.75 12.16
N ASN A 18 -82.12 -43.98 11.92
CA ASN A 18 -81.60 -45.14 12.65
C ASN A 18 -80.34 -45.63 11.91
N PHE A 19 -79.18 -45.08 12.29
CA PHE A 19 -77.94 -45.83 12.10
C PHE A 19 -77.83 -46.86 13.23
N ILE A 20 -77.59 -48.08 12.79
CA ILE A 20 -77.43 -49.30 13.56
C ILE A 20 -76.39 -49.06 14.66
N PHE A 21 -76.74 -49.30 15.92
CA PHE A 21 -75.78 -49.55 16.98
C PHE A 21 -75.05 -50.86 16.64
N ILE A 22 -73.89 -50.74 16.02
CA ILE A 22 -72.85 -51.76 16.05
C ILE A 22 -71.97 -51.38 17.24
N ASP A 23 -71.81 -52.30 18.20
CA ASP A 23 -70.79 -52.22 19.23
C ASP A 23 -69.43 -52.00 18.55
N GLY A 24 -68.94 -50.77 18.64
CA GLY A 24 -67.72 -50.34 17.98
C GLY A 24 -66.95 -49.44 18.93
N ILE A 25 -66.00 -50.06 19.63
CA ILE A 25 -64.74 -49.50 20.15
C ILE A 25 -64.88 -48.12 20.79
N LYS A 26 -64.71 -48.08 22.12
CA LYS A 26 -64.39 -46.84 22.85
C LYS A 26 -63.19 -46.17 22.18
N ALA A 27 -63.45 -45.15 21.37
CA ALA A 27 -62.44 -44.20 20.97
C ALA A 27 -62.05 -43.41 22.22
N ASP A 28 -60.75 -43.37 22.43
CA ASP A 28 -60.07 -42.79 23.56
C ASP A 28 -60.58 -41.39 23.91
N THR A 29 -60.74 -41.16 25.21
CA THR A 29 -61.06 -39.86 25.79
C THR A 29 -59.92 -38.90 25.51
N GLY A 30 -60.22 -37.69 25.02
CA GLY A 30 -59.21 -36.73 24.55
C GLY A 30 -58.34 -36.16 25.67
N ASP A 31 -57.26 -36.86 26.02
CA ASP A 31 -56.28 -36.46 27.04
C ASP A 31 -54.80 -36.56 26.58
N ASP A 32 -54.56 -36.86 25.28
CA ASP A 32 -53.24 -36.90 24.64
C ASP A 32 -52.82 -35.51 24.13
N ILE A 33 -52.48 -34.62 25.06
CA ILE A 33 -51.96 -33.29 24.70
C ILE A 33 -50.47 -33.44 24.38
N THR A 34 -50.12 -33.46 23.10
CA THR A 34 -48.74 -33.24 22.63
C THR A 34 -48.55 -31.73 22.49
N VAL A 35 -47.72 -31.12 23.34
CA VAL A 35 -47.38 -29.70 23.22
C VAL A 35 -46.18 -29.57 22.29
N VAL A 36 -46.33 -28.76 21.25
CA VAL A 36 -45.29 -28.49 20.26
C VAL A 36 -44.92 -27.02 20.39
N GLU A 37 -43.69 -26.76 20.82
CA GLU A 37 -43.19 -25.41 21.05
C GLU A 37 -41.95 -25.17 20.18
N MET A 38 -41.94 -24.05 19.46
CA MET A 38 -40.74 -23.59 18.80
C MET A 38 -39.83 -22.89 19.82
N VAL A 39 -38.67 -23.49 20.08
CA VAL A 39 -37.65 -22.97 21.01
C VAL A 39 -36.78 -21.93 20.30
N SER A 40 -36.54 -22.10 19.00
CA SER A 40 -35.83 -21.10 18.21
C SER A 40 -36.59 -19.76 18.16
N PRO A 41 -35.89 -18.61 18.11
CA PRO A 41 -36.55 -17.34 17.99
C PRO A 41 -37.31 -17.24 16.67
N LYS A 42 -38.40 -16.49 16.73
CA LYS A 42 -39.27 -16.22 15.57
C LYS A 42 -38.63 -15.30 14.55
N ILE A 43 -37.48 -14.70 14.86
CA ILE A 43 -36.70 -13.88 13.94
C ILE A 43 -35.33 -14.53 13.78
N ILE A 44 -34.95 -14.82 12.53
CA ILE A 44 -33.67 -15.47 12.19
C ILE A 44 -32.96 -14.71 11.06
N PRO A 45 -31.63 -14.81 10.93
CA PRO A 45 -30.89 -14.24 9.82
C PRO A 45 -31.11 -15.00 8.49
N GLY A 46 -31.38 -14.27 7.41
CA GLY A 46 -31.74 -14.79 6.08
C GLY A 46 -30.59 -15.34 5.24
N SER A 47 -29.33 -15.23 5.69
CA SER A 47 -28.13 -15.58 4.90
C SER A 47 -27.14 -16.47 5.66
N THR A 48 -27.60 -17.15 6.70
CA THR A 48 -26.76 -18.04 7.50
C THR A 48 -27.50 -19.35 7.75
N VAL A 49 -26.73 -20.41 8.00
CA VAL A 49 -27.28 -21.67 8.47
C VAL A 49 -27.62 -21.53 9.95
N VAL A 50 -28.87 -21.82 10.33
CA VAL A 50 -29.34 -21.68 11.71
C VAL A 50 -30.04 -22.95 12.19
N PRO A 51 -29.88 -23.34 13.47
CA PRO A 51 -30.65 -24.43 14.05
C PRO A 51 -32.09 -23.98 14.33
N ILE A 52 -33.05 -24.76 13.84
CA ILE A 52 -34.45 -24.71 14.28
C ILE A 52 -34.66 -25.82 15.30
N GLU A 53 -35.01 -25.42 16.52
CA GLU A 53 -35.23 -26.27 17.67
C GLU A 53 -36.76 -26.30 17.96
N ILE A 54 -37.34 -27.49 17.95
CA ILE A 54 -38.75 -27.73 18.31
C ILE A 54 -38.79 -28.67 19.52
N LYS A 55 -39.37 -28.19 20.60
CA LYS A 55 -39.62 -29.01 21.78
C LYS A 55 -40.97 -29.72 21.65
N ILE A 56 -40.97 -31.02 21.87
CA ILE A 56 -42.18 -31.83 21.89
C ILE A 56 -42.36 -32.45 23.27
N ASP A 57 -43.36 -31.98 24.01
CA ASP A 57 -43.75 -32.57 25.28
C ASP A 57 -44.93 -33.53 25.09
N SER A 58 -44.69 -34.81 25.40
CA SER A 58 -45.70 -35.86 25.50
C SER A 58 -45.80 -36.35 26.94
N LYS A 59 -47.01 -36.75 27.38
CA LYS A 59 -47.25 -37.34 28.71
C LYS A 59 -46.46 -38.64 28.93
N GLU A 60 -46.14 -39.39 27.86
CA GLU A 60 -45.44 -40.66 27.95
C GLU A 60 -44.07 -40.60 27.27
N ASN A 61 -42.99 -40.71 28.06
CA ASN A 61 -41.61 -40.54 27.59
C ASN A 61 -41.19 -41.52 26.48
N SER A 62 -41.81 -42.69 26.38
CA SER A 62 -41.48 -43.71 25.36
C SER A 62 -42.03 -43.38 23.98
N MET A 63 -43.01 -42.47 23.88
CA MET A 63 -43.67 -42.12 22.62
C MET A 63 -42.73 -41.36 21.67
N THR A 64 -41.87 -40.49 22.19
CA THR A 64 -40.98 -39.66 21.35
C THR A 64 -39.95 -40.47 20.55
N LYS A 65 -39.62 -41.69 21.01
CA LYS A 65 -38.66 -42.58 20.34
C LYS A 65 -39.16 -43.15 19.01
N PHE A 66 -40.47 -43.11 18.76
CA PHE A 66 -41.08 -43.63 17.53
C PHE A 66 -41.69 -42.53 16.65
N MET A 67 -41.45 -41.27 17.02
CA MET A 67 -41.96 -40.14 16.26
C MET A 67 -40.98 -39.78 15.13
N ARG A 68 -41.56 -39.47 13.97
CA ARG A 68 -40.90 -38.77 12.90
C ARG A 68 -41.32 -37.30 12.95
N VAL A 69 -40.34 -36.40 13.05
CA VAL A 69 -40.55 -34.96 13.05
C VAL A 69 -39.94 -34.39 11.78
N GLN A 70 -40.76 -33.74 10.97
CA GLN A 70 -40.33 -33.10 9.73
C GLN A 70 -40.74 -31.63 9.72
N LEU A 71 -39.79 -30.76 9.40
CA LEU A 71 -40.02 -29.34 9.19
C LEU A 71 -40.21 -29.07 7.70
N GLU A 72 -41.36 -28.51 7.34
CA GLU A 72 -41.62 -27.92 6.04
C GLU A 72 -41.47 -26.40 6.14
N MET A 73 -40.45 -25.85 5.49
CA MET A 73 -40.24 -24.42 5.36
C MET A 73 -40.87 -23.93 4.06
N ARG A 74 -41.82 -23.00 4.17
CA ARG A 74 -42.38 -22.24 3.05
C ARG A 74 -41.82 -20.84 3.07
N TRP A 75 -40.86 -20.60 2.20
CA TRP A 75 -40.19 -19.32 2.06
C TRP A 75 -41.08 -18.32 1.33
N ASN A 76 -40.93 -17.04 1.65
CA ASN A 76 -41.67 -15.98 0.98
C ASN A 76 -41.29 -15.82 -0.51
N SER A 77 -40.15 -16.38 -0.91
CA SER A 77 -39.72 -16.51 -2.30
C SER A 77 -40.60 -17.47 -3.11
N GLY A 78 -41.46 -18.26 -2.45
CA GLY A 78 -42.28 -19.32 -3.03
C GLY A 78 -41.60 -20.69 -3.04
N VAL A 79 -40.35 -20.79 -2.57
CA VAL A 79 -39.63 -22.05 -2.42
C VAL A 79 -40.16 -22.82 -1.21
N ILE A 80 -40.32 -24.14 -1.35
CA ILE A 80 -40.69 -25.05 -0.26
C ILE A 80 -39.54 -26.04 -0.05
N GLN A 81 -39.07 -26.18 1.17
CA GLN A 81 -38.00 -27.10 1.56
C GLN A 81 -38.45 -27.98 2.73
N TYR A 82 -37.98 -29.22 2.76
CA TYR A 82 -38.30 -30.19 3.80
C TYR A 82 -37.02 -30.61 4.51
N TYR A 83 -37.09 -30.68 5.84
CA TYR A 83 -35.98 -31.06 6.71
C TYR A 83 -36.46 -32.11 7.70
N ASP A 84 -35.74 -33.23 7.81
CA ASP A 84 -35.96 -34.17 8.90
C ASP A 84 -35.28 -33.64 10.16
N MET A 85 -35.98 -33.65 11.30
CA MET A 85 -35.46 -33.16 12.57
C MET A 85 -35.15 -34.33 13.51
N THR A 86 -34.03 -34.24 14.24
CA THR A 86 -33.57 -35.33 15.14
C THR A 86 -33.28 -34.83 16.55
N ASP A 87 -33.45 -35.71 17.53
CA ASP A 87 -33.12 -35.54 18.96
C ASP A 87 -32.05 -36.59 19.37
N ASN A 88 -30.94 -36.59 18.63
CA ASN A 88 -29.87 -37.60 18.70
C ASN A 88 -28.49 -37.02 19.04
N GLY A 89 -28.40 -35.73 19.36
CA GLY A 89 -27.15 -35.01 19.60
C GLY A 89 -26.35 -34.68 18.33
N GLU A 90 -26.96 -34.77 17.14
CA GLU A 90 -26.33 -34.45 15.85
C GLU A 90 -27.12 -33.35 15.11
N ASN A 91 -26.58 -32.82 14.00
CA ASN A 91 -27.23 -31.82 13.13
C ASN A 91 -27.77 -30.57 13.86
N GLY A 92 -27.01 -30.09 14.84
CA GLY A 92 -27.35 -28.89 15.60
C GLY A 92 -28.08 -29.17 16.92
N ASP A 93 -28.50 -30.40 17.17
CA ASP A 93 -28.99 -30.83 18.48
C ASP A 93 -27.85 -30.85 19.51
N LYS A 94 -28.10 -30.25 20.68
CA LYS A 94 -27.10 -30.07 21.74
C LYS A 94 -27.08 -31.25 22.71
N VAL A 95 -28.22 -31.89 22.96
CA VAL A 95 -28.37 -32.90 24.01
C VAL A 95 -29.32 -33.97 23.53
N SER A 96 -28.79 -35.16 23.23
CA SER A 96 -29.62 -36.29 22.79
C SER A 96 -30.66 -36.71 23.84
N GLY A 97 -31.90 -36.90 23.39
CA GLY A 97 -33.02 -37.41 24.17
C GLY A 97 -33.66 -36.38 25.09
N ASP A 98 -33.40 -35.09 24.88
CA ASP A 98 -33.95 -34.00 25.70
C ASP A 98 -35.32 -33.49 25.18
N ARG A 99 -35.82 -34.12 24.11
CA ARG A 99 -37.07 -33.82 23.39
C ARG A 99 -37.02 -32.56 22.54
N VAL A 100 -35.85 -32.01 22.30
CA VAL A 100 -35.63 -30.88 21.41
C VAL A 100 -35.15 -31.42 20.06
N PHE A 101 -36.11 -31.57 19.15
CA PHE A 101 -35.81 -31.98 17.79
C PHE A 101 -35.20 -30.80 17.05
N THR A 102 -34.02 -31.02 16.46
CA THR A 102 -33.23 -29.96 15.82
C THR A 102 -32.91 -30.31 14.38
N THR A 103 -32.87 -29.28 13.53
CA THR A 103 -32.29 -29.34 12.19
C THR A 103 -31.63 -28.01 11.85
N LEU A 104 -30.61 -28.06 10.98
CA LEU A 104 -30.01 -26.88 10.39
C LEU A 104 -30.76 -26.49 9.12
N ILE A 105 -31.18 -25.23 9.03
CA ILE A 105 -31.81 -24.67 7.82
C ILE A 105 -30.95 -23.56 7.24
N SER A 106 -30.98 -23.41 5.91
CA SER A 106 -30.44 -22.25 5.20
C SER A 106 -31.60 -21.43 4.69
N ALA A 107 -31.70 -20.17 5.10
CA ALA A 107 -32.79 -19.29 4.69
C ALA A 107 -32.64 -18.73 3.26
N ASP A 108 -31.61 -19.15 2.51
CA ASP A 108 -31.40 -18.90 1.07
C ASP A 108 -31.85 -17.51 0.59
N SER A 109 -31.40 -16.45 1.29
CA SER A 109 -31.68 -15.03 0.99
C SER A 109 -33.16 -14.61 0.97
N SER A 110 -34.09 -15.49 1.34
CA SER A 110 -35.50 -15.15 1.57
C SER A 110 -35.58 -14.25 2.80
N LEU A 111 -36.01 -13.00 2.63
CA LEU A 111 -36.13 -11.99 3.69
C LEU A 111 -37.59 -11.61 3.91
N GLY A 112 -38.09 -11.68 5.14
CA GLY A 112 -39.46 -11.34 5.49
C GLY A 112 -40.16 -12.48 6.22
N GLU A 113 -41.48 -12.48 6.22
CA GLU A 113 -42.27 -13.50 6.95
C GLU A 113 -42.38 -14.80 6.14
N ASN A 114 -42.06 -15.92 6.79
CA ASN A 114 -42.07 -17.28 6.26
C ASN A 114 -42.91 -18.17 7.15
N LYS A 115 -43.35 -19.32 6.63
CA LYS A 115 -44.11 -20.30 7.40
C LYS A 115 -43.27 -21.54 7.64
N ALA A 116 -43.22 -21.96 8.90
CA ALA A 116 -42.61 -23.22 9.33
C ALA A 116 -43.74 -24.15 9.77
N ILE A 117 -43.91 -25.27 9.07
CA ILE A 117 -44.93 -26.27 9.37
C ILE A 117 -44.22 -27.50 9.89
N VAL A 118 -44.38 -27.80 11.16
CA VAL A 118 -43.81 -28.99 11.80
C VAL A 118 -44.82 -30.11 11.70
N ASN A 119 -44.48 -31.14 10.92
CA ASN A 119 -45.26 -32.35 10.76
C ASN A 119 -44.74 -33.41 11.73
N ILE A 120 -45.58 -33.78 12.70
CA ILE A 120 -45.26 -34.82 13.69
C ILE A 120 -46.08 -36.07 13.36
N GLY A 121 -45.42 -37.17 13.07
CA GLY A 121 -46.08 -38.45 12.78
C GLY A 121 -45.36 -39.61 13.44
N TRP A 122 -45.89 -40.82 13.24
CA TRP A 122 -45.21 -42.06 13.64
C TRP A 122 -44.33 -42.55 12.48
N GLU A 123 -43.17 -43.14 12.76
CA GLU A 123 -42.25 -43.65 11.72
C GLU A 123 -42.92 -44.55 10.67
N ASN A 124 -43.93 -45.32 11.09
CA ASN A 124 -44.65 -46.28 10.24
C ASN A 124 -46.09 -45.87 9.90
N SER A 125 -46.46 -44.58 10.05
CA SER A 125 -47.81 -44.09 9.75
C SER A 125 -47.79 -42.99 8.69
N SER A 126 -48.82 -42.98 7.85
CA SER A 126 -49.07 -41.86 6.91
C SER A 126 -49.77 -40.67 7.58
N ILE A 127 -50.12 -40.78 8.86
CA ILE A 127 -50.80 -39.73 9.61
C ILE A 127 -49.75 -38.83 10.26
N SER A 128 -49.81 -37.53 9.96
CA SER A 128 -49.04 -36.49 10.63
C SER A 128 -49.97 -35.40 11.19
N TYR A 129 -49.53 -34.77 12.27
CA TYR A 129 -50.14 -33.60 12.86
C TYR A 129 -49.31 -32.36 12.52
N PRO A 130 -49.81 -31.45 11.67
CA PRO A 130 -49.10 -30.24 11.30
C PRO A 130 -49.32 -29.13 12.34
N VAL A 131 -48.22 -28.51 12.79
CA VAL A 131 -48.23 -27.31 13.63
C VAL A 131 -47.55 -26.16 12.88
N GLU A 132 -48.26 -25.06 12.69
CA GLU A 132 -47.75 -23.89 11.95
C GLU A 132 -47.15 -22.86 12.90
N PHE A 133 -45.97 -22.37 12.54
CA PHE A 133 -45.28 -21.25 13.15
C PHE A 133 -44.94 -20.20 12.08
N LEU A 134 -44.94 -18.93 12.48
CA LEU A 134 -44.44 -17.82 11.67
C LEU A 134 -42.99 -17.52 12.05
N ILE A 135 -42.11 -17.49 11.04
CA ILE A 135 -40.70 -17.15 11.19
C ILE A 135 -40.38 -15.98 10.27
N THR A 136 -39.84 -14.90 10.81
CA THR A 136 -39.33 -13.77 10.04
C THR A 136 -37.84 -13.92 9.80
N THR A 137 -37.42 -13.90 8.54
CA THR A 137 -36.00 -13.79 8.17
C THR A 137 -35.61 -12.32 8.02
N GLN A 138 -34.56 -11.90 8.69
CA GLN A 138 -33.98 -10.55 8.55
C GLN A 138 -32.54 -10.62 8.07
N GLN A 139 -32.04 -9.56 7.47
CA GLN A 139 -30.66 -9.57 7.02
C GLN A 139 -29.72 -9.32 8.20
N PHE A 140 -28.72 -10.18 8.37
CA PHE A 140 -27.66 -9.98 9.34
C PHE A 140 -26.67 -8.90 8.84
N PRO A 141 -26.12 -8.05 9.72
CA PRO A 141 -25.15 -7.05 9.30
C PRO A 141 -23.92 -7.68 8.63
N THR A 142 -23.50 -7.07 7.53
CA THR A 142 -22.28 -7.45 6.81
C THR A 142 -21.16 -6.51 7.25
N LEU A 143 -20.08 -7.09 7.77
CA LEU A 143 -18.83 -6.39 8.05
C LEU A 143 -17.99 -6.37 6.77
N PHE A 144 -17.35 -5.27 6.43
CA PHE A 144 -16.43 -5.12 5.30
C PHE A 144 -15.06 -4.70 5.84
N LEU A 145 -14.03 -5.48 5.53
CA LEU A 145 -12.64 -5.23 5.93
C LEU A 145 -11.83 -4.68 4.77
N ILE A 146 -11.16 -3.54 4.99
CA ILE A 146 -10.41 -2.83 3.96
C ILE A 146 -9.06 -2.36 4.53
N SER A 147 -7.96 -2.60 3.80
CA SER A 147 -6.59 -2.37 4.30
C SER A 147 -5.60 -1.89 3.22
N ASP A 148 -6.03 -1.83 1.96
CA ASP A 148 -5.20 -1.53 0.79
C ASP A 148 -5.28 -0.06 0.34
N VAL A 149 -5.54 0.86 1.26
CA VAL A 149 -5.65 2.29 0.94
C VAL A 149 -4.52 3.02 1.62
N GLU A 150 -3.79 3.85 0.86
CA GLU A 150 -2.91 4.84 1.49
C GLU A 150 -3.78 5.69 2.41
N PHE A 151 -3.56 5.57 3.72
CA PHE A 151 -4.33 6.28 4.73
C PHE A 151 -3.90 7.76 4.78
N ILE A 152 -4.12 8.48 3.68
CA ILE A 152 -3.82 9.90 3.55
C ILE A 152 -4.88 10.67 4.34
N GLY A 153 -4.46 11.46 5.33
CA GLY A 153 -5.34 12.37 6.08
C GLY A 153 -5.69 11.94 7.51
N TYR A 154 -5.11 10.86 8.05
CA TYR A 154 -5.32 10.41 9.44
C TYR A 154 -4.05 10.54 10.30
N GLU A 155 -3.44 11.74 10.30
CA GLU A 155 -2.13 12.00 10.94
C GLU A 155 -2.10 11.77 12.46
N ASN A 156 -3.27 11.67 13.11
CA ASN A 156 -3.38 11.50 14.56
C ASN A 156 -3.45 10.02 15.01
N LEU A 157 -3.55 9.06 14.08
CA LEU A 157 -3.63 7.64 14.41
C LEU A 157 -2.32 6.95 14.07
N GLU A 158 -1.56 6.58 15.11
CA GLU A 158 -0.34 5.81 14.94
C GLU A 158 -0.65 4.39 14.46
N ASN A 159 0.17 3.89 13.53
CA ASN A 159 0.15 2.51 13.05
C ASN A 159 -1.24 2.04 12.56
N LEU A 160 -1.90 2.87 11.75
CA LEU A 160 -3.14 2.52 11.08
C LEU A 160 -2.89 1.40 10.04
N VAL A 161 -3.58 0.28 10.20
CA VAL A 161 -3.41 -0.90 9.33
C VAL A 161 -4.66 -1.22 8.50
N GLY A 162 -5.84 -0.73 8.88
CA GLY A 162 -7.08 -1.07 8.20
C GLY A 162 -8.27 -0.23 8.66
N PHE A 163 -9.40 -0.41 7.99
CA PHE A 163 -10.69 0.07 8.44
C PHE A 163 -11.76 -0.98 8.21
N LEU A 164 -12.81 -0.89 9.01
CA LEU A 164 -13.98 -1.73 9.00
C LEU A 164 -15.21 -0.86 8.73
N LYS A 165 -16.17 -1.45 8.03
CA LYS A 165 -17.49 -0.86 7.80
C LYS A 165 -18.57 -1.90 8.03
N VAL A 166 -19.65 -1.56 8.70
CA VAL A 166 -20.77 -2.48 8.95
C VAL A 166 -22.05 -1.93 8.33
N GLU A 167 -22.74 -2.76 7.55
CA GLU A 167 -23.94 -2.37 6.82
C GLU A 167 -25.00 -3.47 6.78
N ILE A 168 -26.26 -3.06 6.64
CA ILE A 168 -27.40 -3.90 6.24
C ILE A 168 -27.92 -3.35 4.92
N ASN A 169 -27.89 -4.13 3.84
CA ASN A 169 -28.36 -3.74 2.49
C ASN A 169 -27.81 -2.37 2.03
N GLY A 170 -26.53 -2.10 2.26
CA GLY A 170 -25.89 -0.83 1.90
C GLY A 170 -26.20 0.35 2.83
N THR A 171 -26.98 0.13 3.89
CA THR A 171 -27.26 1.14 4.92
C THR A 171 -26.32 0.93 6.11
N PRO A 172 -25.64 1.98 6.60
CA PRO A 172 -24.81 1.90 7.81
C PRO A 172 -25.55 1.28 9.00
N TYR A 173 -24.91 0.32 9.66
CA TYR A 173 -25.45 -0.33 10.85
C TYR A 173 -24.47 -0.20 12.01
N GLU A 174 -24.91 0.45 13.09
CA GLU A 174 -24.07 0.69 14.26
C GLU A 174 -23.89 -0.59 15.07
N VAL A 175 -22.64 -0.90 15.40
CA VAL A 175 -22.26 -2.02 16.27
C VAL A 175 -21.32 -1.52 17.36
N ILE A 176 -21.24 -2.25 18.46
CA ILE A 176 -20.23 -2.01 19.50
C ILE A 176 -18.92 -2.71 19.12
N LYS A 177 -17.78 -2.13 19.50
CA LYS A 177 -16.44 -2.65 19.16
C LYS A 177 -16.23 -4.07 19.68
N GLU A 178 -16.82 -4.43 20.82
CA GLU A 178 -16.70 -5.77 21.42
C GLU A 178 -17.38 -6.85 20.58
N ASN A 179 -18.33 -6.49 19.72
CA ASN A 179 -18.92 -7.42 18.78
C ASN A 179 -18.03 -7.68 17.57
N ILE A 180 -16.93 -6.95 17.41
CA ILE A 180 -16.03 -7.12 16.29
C ILE A 180 -14.78 -7.83 16.78
N ASN A 181 -14.57 -9.04 16.26
CA ASN A 181 -13.30 -9.71 16.45
C ASN A 181 -12.35 -9.34 15.31
N VAL A 182 -11.12 -8.95 15.67
CA VAL A 182 -10.05 -8.59 14.72
C VAL A 182 -8.77 -9.28 15.16
N SER A 183 -8.11 -9.94 14.22
CA SER A 183 -6.78 -10.52 14.43
C SER A 183 -5.84 -10.03 13.34
N LEU A 184 -4.68 -9.53 13.75
CA LEU A 184 -3.63 -9.06 12.86
C LEU A 184 -2.42 -9.98 13.00
N TYR A 185 -1.87 -10.38 11.86
CA TYR A 185 -0.70 -11.24 11.76
C TYR A 185 0.38 -10.55 10.94
N ASP A 186 1.60 -10.54 11.45
CA ASP A 186 2.73 -9.96 10.74
C ASP A 186 3.25 -10.89 9.62
N ASN A 187 4.36 -10.48 9.00
CA ASN A 187 5.06 -11.24 7.95
C ASN A 187 5.49 -12.65 8.36
N ASN A 188 5.73 -12.90 9.65
CA ASN A 188 6.15 -14.18 10.18
C ASN A 188 4.96 -15.03 10.63
N GLY A 189 3.73 -14.50 10.54
CA GLY A 189 2.52 -15.12 11.06
C GLY A 189 2.35 -14.95 12.58
N GLU A 190 3.12 -14.07 13.22
CA GLU A 190 2.95 -13.76 14.65
C GLU A 190 1.75 -12.84 14.85
N SER A 191 0.97 -13.11 15.90
CA SER A 191 -0.17 -12.27 16.25
C SER A 191 0.31 -10.93 16.83
N VAL A 192 -0.27 -9.84 16.32
CA VAL A 192 0.00 -8.49 16.79
C VAL A 192 -1.26 -7.91 17.40
N GLU A 193 -1.09 -7.28 18.56
CA GLU A 193 -2.17 -6.61 19.27
C GLU A 193 -2.72 -5.43 18.45
N VAL A 194 -4.05 -5.35 18.40
CA VAL A 194 -4.81 -4.34 17.68
C VAL A 194 -5.81 -3.64 18.58
N SER A 195 -6.11 -2.40 18.24
CA SER A 195 -7.20 -1.62 18.84
C SER A 195 -8.12 -1.08 17.76
N LEU A 196 -9.42 -1.14 18.05
CA LEU A 196 -10.46 -0.52 17.24
C LEU A 196 -10.73 0.90 17.74
N VAL A 197 -10.80 1.85 16.80
CA VAL A 197 -11.12 3.25 17.09
C VAL A 197 -12.31 3.66 16.23
N ALA A 198 -13.42 4.06 16.85
CA ALA A 198 -14.59 4.59 16.15
C ALA A 198 -14.20 5.78 15.26
N LYS A 199 -14.58 5.74 13.99
CA LYS A 199 -14.17 6.73 12.98
C LYS A 199 -15.00 8.01 13.05
N ASN A 200 -16.30 7.89 13.24
CA ASN A 200 -17.25 9.01 13.24
C ASN A 200 -17.50 9.55 14.64
N ARG A 201 -17.27 8.72 15.66
CA ARG A 201 -17.55 9.04 17.07
C ARG A 201 -16.35 8.74 17.97
N VAL A 202 -15.32 9.58 17.87
CA VAL A 202 -14.07 9.41 18.63
C VAL A 202 -14.35 9.29 20.13
N GLY A 203 -13.88 8.21 20.75
CA GLY A 203 -14.03 7.93 22.18
C GLY A 203 -15.31 7.19 22.58
N LEU A 204 -16.18 6.85 21.63
CA LEU A 204 -17.31 5.95 21.85
C LEU A 204 -16.99 4.55 21.32
N ASP A 205 -17.55 3.55 21.99
CA ASP A 205 -17.37 2.14 21.64
C ASP A 205 -18.36 1.66 20.58
N GLN A 206 -19.25 2.54 20.09
CA GLN A 206 -20.29 2.23 19.11
C GLN A 206 -20.17 3.11 17.87
N ASP A 207 -20.05 2.49 16.70
CA ASP A 207 -19.99 3.14 15.39
C ASP A 207 -20.39 2.12 14.29
N TYR A 208 -20.55 2.58 13.07
CA TYR A 208 -20.68 1.72 11.89
C TYR A 208 -19.36 1.65 11.09
N GLU A 209 -18.38 2.51 11.41
CA GLU A 209 -17.03 2.47 10.86
C GLU A 209 -15.97 2.53 11.96
N PHE A 210 -14.94 1.67 11.85
CA PHE A 210 -13.84 1.61 12.80
C PHE A 210 -12.49 1.60 12.08
N PHE A 211 -11.53 2.33 12.63
CA PHE A 211 -10.12 2.16 12.29
C PHE A 211 -9.51 1.00 13.06
N ILE A 212 -8.63 0.26 12.40
CA ILE A 212 -7.80 -0.78 13.01
C ILE A 212 -6.40 -0.21 13.18
N THR A 213 -5.97 -0.06 14.42
CA THR A 213 -4.64 0.44 14.78
C THR A 213 -3.85 -0.67 15.46
N SER A 214 -2.52 -0.69 15.29
CA SER A 214 -1.66 -1.67 15.96
C SER A 214 -0.75 -1.00 17.00
N ALA A 215 -0.48 -1.70 18.10
CA ALA A 215 0.40 -1.18 19.15
C ALA A 215 1.86 -1.00 18.68
N LYS A 216 2.25 -1.68 17.60
CA LYS A 216 3.58 -1.62 16.98
C LYS A 216 3.45 -1.31 15.51
N TYR A 217 4.45 -0.64 14.96
CA TYR A 217 4.58 -0.48 13.51
C TYR A 217 4.70 -1.86 12.87
N ILE A 218 3.73 -2.20 12.02
CA ILE A 218 3.79 -3.38 11.18
C ILE A 218 4.37 -2.98 9.83
N GLY A 219 5.37 -3.76 9.39
CA GLY A 219 6.04 -3.56 8.12
C GLY A 219 5.15 -3.83 6.91
N ASP A 220 5.82 -4.08 5.79
CA ASP A 220 5.21 -3.98 4.47
C ASP A 220 4.17 -5.07 4.13
N ASN A 221 4.23 -6.26 4.75
CA ASN A 221 3.20 -7.27 4.55
C ASN A 221 2.64 -7.81 5.87
N PHE A 222 1.34 -8.02 5.86
CA PHE A 222 0.57 -8.48 7.01
C PHE A 222 -0.79 -8.97 6.56
N LYS A 223 -1.47 -9.68 7.46
CA LYS A 223 -2.80 -10.24 7.23
C LYS A 223 -3.74 -9.81 8.35
N ILE A 224 -4.91 -9.31 7.97
CA ILE A 224 -5.99 -8.99 8.90
C ILE A 224 -7.12 -9.98 8.67
N ASN A 225 -7.62 -10.55 9.76
CA ASN A 225 -8.86 -11.31 9.80
C ASN A 225 -9.86 -10.55 10.66
N SER A 226 -11.13 -10.52 10.25
CA SER A 226 -12.20 -9.95 11.07
C SER A 226 -13.55 -10.62 10.82
N ASN A 227 -14.35 -10.76 11.87
CA ASN A 227 -15.75 -11.16 11.80
C ASN A 227 -16.57 -10.42 12.86
N LEU A 228 -17.88 -10.39 12.63
CA LEU A 228 -18.86 -9.84 13.57
C LEU A 228 -19.46 -10.98 14.40
N GLN A 229 -19.50 -10.81 15.72
CA GLN A 229 -19.99 -11.75 16.71
C GLN A 229 -20.91 -11.02 17.68
N MET A 230 -22.23 -11.20 17.54
CA MET A 230 -23.20 -10.46 18.34
C MET A 230 -24.47 -11.25 18.63
N ASP A 231 -25.13 -10.87 19.72
CA ASP A 231 -26.55 -11.22 19.89
C ASP A 231 -27.38 -10.42 18.88
N PHE A 232 -28.14 -11.14 18.06
CA PHE A 232 -29.07 -10.58 17.11
C PHE A 232 -30.44 -11.22 17.35
N PHE A 233 -31.36 -10.44 17.92
CA PHE A 233 -32.72 -10.91 18.27
C PHE A 233 -32.77 -12.10 19.26
N GLY A 234 -31.86 -12.16 20.23
CA GLY A 234 -31.88 -13.13 21.32
C GLY A 234 -31.16 -14.45 21.02
N LYS A 235 -30.47 -14.53 19.88
CA LYS A 235 -29.52 -15.62 19.57
C LYS A 235 -28.18 -14.98 19.24
N TYR A 236 -27.11 -15.66 19.66
CA TYR A 236 -25.75 -15.29 19.31
C TYR A 236 -25.43 -15.76 17.88
N TYR A 237 -24.91 -14.85 17.06
CA TYR A 237 -24.54 -15.09 15.66
C TYR A 237 -23.12 -14.65 15.38
N GLU A 238 -22.46 -15.40 14.49
CA GLU A 238 -21.13 -15.08 13.98
C GLU A 238 -21.18 -14.96 12.45
N SER A 239 -20.66 -13.85 11.92
CA SER A 239 -20.47 -13.68 10.49
C SER A 239 -19.31 -14.55 9.99
N PRO A 240 -19.27 -14.86 8.69
CA PRO A 240 -18.06 -15.40 8.06
C PRO A 240 -16.85 -14.49 8.31
N VAL A 241 -15.67 -15.10 8.43
CA VAL A 241 -14.40 -14.38 8.59
C VAL A 241 -13.99 -13.75 7.28
N GLN A 242 -13.84 -12.43 7.28
CA GLN A 242 -13.18 -11.69 6.21
C GLN A 242 -11.68 -11.66 6.44
N GLN A 243 -10.93 -11.80 5.35
CA GLN A 243 -9.49 -11.79 5.37
C GLN A 243 -8.97 -10.84 4.29
N VAL A 244 -8.05 -9.96 4.69
CA VAL A 244 -7.27 -9.12 3.77
C VAL A 244 -5.80 -9.37 4.01
N SER A 245 -5.03 -9.48 2.93
CA SER A 245 -3.57 -9.60 2.96
C SER A 245 -2.98 -8.44 2.21
N VAL A 246 -2.20 -7.62 2.92
CA VAL A 246 -1.53 -6.45 2.35
C VAL A 246 -0.10 -6.83 2.01
N TYR A 247 0.33 -6.43 0.83
CA TYR A 247 1.71 -6.58 0.35
C TYR A 247 2.18 -5.22 -0.16
N LYS A 248 3.05 -4.54 0.58
CA LYS A 248 3.71 -3.33 0.12
C LYS A 248 5.04 -3.71 -0.49
N ASP A 249 5.27 -3.28 -1.72
CA ASP A 249 6.56 -3.46 -2.35
C ASP A 249 7.62 -2.66 -1.59
N LYS A 250 8.71 -3.34 -1.18
CA LYS A 250 9.87 -2.67 -0.61
C LYS A 250 10.38 -1.64 -1.61
N SER A 251 10.27 -0.36 -1.25
CA SER A 251 10.75 0.71 -2.11
C SER A 251 12.26 0.56 -2.36
N ASN A 252 12.64 0.39 -3.64
CA ASN A 252 14.05 0.29 -4.05
C ASN A 252 14.74 1.65 -4.15
N LEU A 253 14.11 2.73 -3.67
CA LEU A 253 14.61 4.11 -3.77
C LEU A 253 16.04 4.26 -3.25
N ARG A 254 16.36 3.63 -2.11
CA ARG A 254 17.72 3.66 -1.55
C ARG A 254 18.75 3.08 -2.52
N ASN A 255 18.43 1.94 -3.15
CA ASN A 255 19.34 1.27 -4.09
C ASN A 255 19.49 2.07 -5.38
N ILE A 256 18.42 2.72 -5.85
CA ILE A 256 18.43 3.62 -7.02
C ILE A 256 19.31 4.84 -6.75
N ILE A 257 19.14 5.49 -5.60
CA ILE A 257 19.95 6.66 -5.20
C ILE A 257 21.42 6.27 -5.08
N LEU A 258 21.73 5.16 -4.40
CA LEU A 258 23.10 4.65 -4.28
C LEU A 258 23.71 4.40 -5.66
N GLY A 259 23.01 3.70 -6.55
CA GLY A 259 23.47 3.44 -7.92
C GLY A 259 23.81 4.73 -8.68
N PHE A 260 22.95 5.74 -8.60
CA PHE A 260 23.17 7.04 -9.24
C PHE A 260 24.40 7.76 -8.67
N THR A 261 24.58 7.78 -7.34
CA THR A 261 25.74 8.42 -6.71
C THR A 261 27.07 7.77 -7.11
N PHE A 262 27.13 6.44 -7.22
CA PHE A 262 28.33 5.73 -7.69
C PHE A 262 28.65 6.05 -9.15
N ALA A 263 27.64 6.01 -10.03
CA ALA A 263 27.83 6.33 -11.45
C ALA A 263 28.36 7.75 -11.66
N LEU A 264 27.78 8.72 -10.94
CA LEU A 264 28.23 10.11 -10.99
C LEU A 264 29.67 10.26 -10.48
N GLY A 265 30.03 9.56 -9.39
CA GLY A 265 31.39 9.54 -8.85
C GLY A 265 32.43 9.06 -9.86
N ILE A 266 32.13 8.00 -10.62
CA ILE A 266 33.03 7.46 -11.65
C ILE A 266 33.24 8.48 -12.79
N ILE A 267 32.16 9.13 -13.25
CA ILE A 267 32.23 10.14 -14.32
C ILE A 267 33.11 11.32 -13.89
N LEU A 268 32.90 11.82 -12.66
CA LEU A 268 33.68 12.93 -12.12
C LEU A 268 35.16 12.55 -11.93
N ALA A 269 35.45 11.34 -11.47
CA ALA A 269 36.82 10.83 -11.35
C ALA A 269 37.50 10.71 -12.72
N GLY A 270 36.79 10.23 -13.75
CA GLY A 270 37.27 10.18 -15.13
C GLY A 270 37.58 11.58 -15.68
N LEU A 271 36.70 12.55 -15.45
CA LEU A 271 36.92 13.93 -15.86
C LEU A 271 38.12 14.56 -15.13
N ALA A 272 38.23 14.34 -13.82
CA ALA A 272 39.33 14.86 -13.01
C ALA A 272 40.68 14.29 -13.47
N THR A 273 40.77 12.98 -13.71
CA THR A 273 41.98 12.32 -14.21
C THR A 273 42.38 12.83 -15.60
N TYR A 274 41.41 13.01 -16.51
CA TYR A 274 41.65 13.63 -17.82
C TYR A 274 42.20 15.06 -17.69
N LEU A 275 41.57 15.90 -16.88
CA LEU A 275 42.01 17.28 -16.64
C LEU A 275 43.40 17.33 -16.01
N LEU A 276 43.69 16.47 -15.05
CA LEU A 276 45.02 16.35 -14.43
C LEU A 276 46.09 15.93 -15.43
N LYS A 277 45.79 14.96 -16.30
CA LYS A 277 46.71 14.52 -17.36
C LYS A 277 47.01 15.68 -18.32
N LYS A 278 45.98 16.38 -18.79
CA LYS A 278 46.10 17.56 -19.66
C LYS A 278 46.89 18.68 -18.99
N TRP A 279 46.62 18.94 -17.71
CA TRP A 279 47.33 19.96 -16.93
C TRP A 279 48.81 19.65 -16.73
N ARG A 280 49.16 18.37 -16.49
CA ARG A 280 50.56 17.94 -16.39
C ARG A 280 51.33 18.15 -17.69
N SER A 281 50.71 17.92 -18.85
CA SER A 281 51.36 18.09 -20.17
C SER A 281 51.65 19.53 -20.57
N LEU A 282 51.02 20.52 -19.94
CA LEU A 282 51.26 21.93 -20.25
C LEU A 282 52.65 22.38 -19.74
N PRO A 283 53.47 23.06 -20.57
CA PRO A 283 54.76 23.58 -20.14
C PRO A 283 54.59 24.74 -19.17
N ARG A 284 55.64 25.08 -18.43
CA ARG A 284 55.68 26.30 -17.60
C ARG A 284 56.19 27.47 -18.46
N PRO A 285 55.96 28.73 -18.07
CA PRO A 285 56.61 29.88 -18.71
C PRO A 285 58.12 29.69 -18.71
N HIS A 286 58.73 29.92 -19.87
CA HIS A 286 60.16 29.73 -20.16
C HIS A 286 60.59 30.71 -21.23
N GLY A 287 61.89 30.80 -21.49
CA GLY A 287 62.46 31.80 -22.38
C GLY A 287 62.73 33.13 -21.68
N PHE A 288 63.43 34.01 -22.38
CA PHE A 288 63.87 35.29 -21.86
C PHE A 288 63.73 36.41 -22.88
N LEU A 289 63.73 37.63 -22.38
CA LEU A 289 63.61 38.86 -23.13
C LEU A 289 64.93 39.64 -23.09
N LEU A 290 65.39 40.08 -24.26
CA LEU A 290 66.56 40.96 -24.41
C LEU A 290 66.14 42.35 -24.92
N ASN A 291 66.89 43.39 -24.55
CA ASN A 291 66.69 44.74 -25.08
C ASN A 291 67.30 44.89 -26.50
N SER A 292 67.26 46.11 -27.06
CA SER A 292 67.86 46.41 -28.36
C SER A 292 69.39 46.23 -28.43
N GLU A 293 70.07 46.31 -27.29
CA GLU A 293 71.52 46.14 -27.14
C GLU A 293 71.92 44.69 -26.82
N ARG A 294 70.93 43.78 -26.75
CA ARG A 294 71.05 42.36 -26.34
C ARG A 294 71.37 42.14 -24.86
N ASP A 295 71.13 43.12 -24.01
CA ASP A 295 71.17 42.92 -22.56
C ASP A 295 69.92 42.19 -22.07
N PHE A 296 70.11 41.38 -21.04
CA PHE A 296 69.04 40.64 -20.39
C PHE A 296 68.04 41.56 -19.67
N VAL A 297 66.75 41.37 -19.96
CA VAL A 297 65.66 42.14 -19.33
C VAL A 297 64.91 41.30 -18.30
N VAL A 298 64.42 40.11 -18.69
CA VAL A 298 63.65 39.23 -17.81
C VAL A 298 63.64 37.79 -18.31
N ASP A 299 63.67 36.84 -17.38
CA ASP A 299 63.35 35.43 -17.62
C ASP A 299 61.88 35.18 -17.25
N PHE A 300 61.08 34.72 -18.22
CA PHE A 300 59.65 34.48 -18.03
C PHE A 300 59.36 33.41 -16.96
N SER A 301 60.31 32.52 -16.65
CA SER A 301 60.20 31.51 -15.60
C SER A 301 60.21 32.10 -14.18
N THR A 302 60.85 33.27 -14.02
CA THR A 302 61.07 33.95 -12.73
C THR A 302 59.99 34.96 -12.36
N ILE A 303 59.08 35.27 -13.30
CA ILE A 303 58.01 36.26 -13.09
C ILE A 303 57.09 35.81 -11.96
N LYS A 304 56.81 36.71 -11.01
CA LYS A 304 55.95 36.43 -9.85
C LYS A 304 54.49 36.30 -10.29
N ARG A 305 53.89 35.14 -10.01
CA ARG A 305 52.52 34.78 -10.41
C ARG A 305 51.60 34.62 -9.21
N ASN A 306 50.30 34.85 -9.43
CA ASN A 306 49.28 34.51 -8.42
C ASN A 306 49.16 32.98 -8.31
N LEU A 307 49.09 32.45 -7.08
CA LEU A 307 49.00 31.01 -6.79
C LEU A 307 47.82 30.33 -7.52
N ILE A 308 46.65 30.98 -7.57
CA ILE A 308 45.46 30.43 -8.24
C ILE A 308 45.65 30.40 -9.76
N MET A 309 46.18 31.49 -10.33
CA MET A 309 46.43 31.59 -11.77
C MET A 309 47.56 30.68 -12.24
N LYS A 310 48.55 30.42 -11.37
CA LYS A 310 49.63 29.47 -11.62
C LYS A 310 49.10 28.04 -11.79
N VAL A 311 48.02 27.69 -11.08
CA VAL A 311 47.36 26.39 -11.21
C VAL A 311 46.42 26.38 -12.43
N LEU A 312 45.50 27.33 -12.56
CA LEU A 312 44.51 27.32 -13.65
C LEU A 312 45.15 27.52 -15.04
N TYR A 313 46.18 28.35 -15.13
CA TYR A 313 46.83 28.72 -16.38
C TYR A 313 48.33 28.42 -16.34
N LYS A 314 48.69 27.16 -16.07
CA LYS A 314 50.08 26.72 -15.91
C LYS A 314 51.02 27.28 -16.99
N ASN A 315 50.61 27.27 -18.26
CA ASN A 315 51.41 27.71 -19.41
C ASN A 315 51.09 29.13 -19.92
N LYS A 316 50.50 30.02 -19.10
CA LYS A 316 50.24 31.41 -19.53
C LYS A 316 50.79 32.43 -18.55
N LEU A 317 51.23 33.57 -19.06
CA LEU A 317 51.45 34.78 -18.29
C LEU A 317 50.40 35.81 -18.72
N LEU A 318 49.69 36.36 -17.74
CA LEU A 318 48.65 37.34 -17.98
C LEU A 318 49.24 38.76 -18.01
N SER A 319 48.58 39.66 -18.75
CA SER A 319 48.95 41.08 -18.87
C SER A 319 49.28 41.75 -17.51
N GLY A 320 48.47 41.50 -16.47
CA GLY A 320 48.73 42.04 -15.13
C GLY A 320 49.99 41.51 -14.44
N GLU A 321 50.44 40.29 -14.78
CA GLU A 321 51.70 39.70 -14.28
C GLU A 321 52.92 40.29 -15.02
N LEU A 322 52.72 40.77 -16.25
CA LEU A 322 53.75 41.35 -17.12
C LEU A 322 53.95 42.86 -16.95
N LYS A 323 53.04 43.53 -16.24
CA LYS A 323 53.04 44.99 -16.02
C LYS A 323 54.38 45.54 -15.51
N LYS A 324 55.04 44.85 -14.58
CA LYS A 324 56.33 45.28 -14.01
C LYS A 324 57.50 45.26 -14.98
N HIS A 325 57.33 44.59 -16.13
CA HIS A 325 58.36 44.44 -17.16
C HIS A 325 58.04 45.23 -18.43
N ASN A 326 57.16 46.25 -18.35
CA ASN A 326 56.75 47.09 -19.48
C ASN A 326 56.11 46.32 -20.64
N LEU A 327 55.41 45.22 -20.35
CA LEU A 327 54.70 44.39 -21.32
C LEU A 327 53.20 44.31 -20.96
N GLU A 328 52.60 45.44 -20.53
CA GLU A 328 51.18 45.49 -20.20
C GLU A 328 50.32 45.39 -21.49
N GLY A 329 49.18 44.72 -21.42
CA GLY A 329 48.29 44.59 -22.57
C GLY A 329 48.57 43.40 -23.50
N ILE A 330 49.53 42.53 -23.17
CA ILE A 330 49.69 41.22 -23.84
C ILE A 330 49.53 40.06 -22.87
N ASN A 331 49.04 38.94 -23.38
CA ASN A 331 49.08 37.65 -22.69
C ASN A 331 50.04 36.73 -23.46
N LEU A 332 50.92 36.05 -22.75
CA LEU A 332 51.85 35.08 -23.33
C LEU A 332 51.38 33.68 -23.02
N GLN A 333 51.28 32.82 -24.03
CA GLN A 333 50.96 31.41 -23.89
C GLN A 333 52.11 30.56 -24.40
N PHE A 334 52.67 29.75 -23.51
CA PHE A 334 53.90 29.01 -23.73
C PHE A 334 53.61 27.60 -24.24
N TYR A 335 54.40 27.21 -25.24
CA TYR A 335 54.50 25.87 -25.82
C TYR A 335 55.97 25.49 -25.87
N ARG A 336 56.31 24.19 -25.93
CA ARG A 336 57.70 23.71 -25.86
C ARG A 336 58.68 24.33 -26.86
N SER A 337 58.19 24.87 -27.99
CA SER A 337 59.03 25.39 -29.08
C SER A 337 58.74 26.84 -29.47
N HIS A 338 57.68 27.44 -28.92
CA HIS A 338 57.21 28.77 -29.34
C HIS A 338 56.32 29.40 -28.28
N ILE A 339 56.15 30.72 -28.37
CA ILE A 339 55.28 31.49 -27.48
C ILE A 339 54.20 32.14 -28.34
N ILE A 340 52.94 32.01 -27.95
CA ILE A 340 51.84 32.73 -28.59
C ILE A 340 51.59 34.01 -27.80
N VAL A 341 51.66 35.16 -28.47
CA VAL A 341 51.23 36.45 -27.93
C VAL A 341 49.78 36.65 -28.29
N LYS A 342 48.97 37.04 -27.32
CA LYS A 342 47.61 37.52 -27.53
C LYS A 342 47.52 38.94 -27.04
N VAL A 343 47.14 39.84 -27.93
CA VAL A 343 46.91 41.24 -27.61
C VAL A 343 45.61 41.33 -26.81
N SER A 344 45.64 42.05 -25.70
CA SER A 344 44.45 42.32 -24.89
C SER A 344 43.75 43.56 -25.42
N ASP A 345 42.43 43.50 -25.59
CA ASP A 345 41.60 44.61 -26.09
C ASP A 345 41.70 45.92 -25.28
N LYS A 346 42.35 45.88 -24.11
CA LYS A 346 42.56 47.04 -23.23
C LYS A 346 43.85 47.81 -23.53
N THR A 347 44.67 47.39 -24.50
CA THR A 347 45.94 48.07 -24.82
C THR A 347 45.76 49.20 -25.83
N GLN A 348 46.30 50.37 -25.51
CA GLN A 348 46.40 51.51 -26.44
C GLN A 348 47.73 51.51 -27.23
N SER A 349 48.66 50.63 -26.86
CA SER A 349 50.00 50.56 -27.46
C SER A 349 50.00 49.74 -28.75
N THR A 350 50.73 50.23 -29.76
CA THR A 350 50.95 49.47 -31.00
C THR A 350 52.02 48.41 -30.77
N ILE A 351 51.64 47.15 -30.98
CA ILE A 351 52.53 46.00 -30.79
C ILE A 351 52.89 45.46 -32.17
N ARG A 352 54.20 45.28 -32.41
CA ARG A 352 54.73 44.76 -33.67
C ARG A 352 55.55 43.51 -33.40
N LEU A 353 55.39 42.50 -34.25
CA LEU A 353 56.24 41.31 -34.29
C LEU A 353 56.96 41.29 -35.63
N ASN A 354 58.30 41.23 -35.61
CA ASN A 354 59.13 41.25 -36.82
C ASN A 354 58.75 42.38 -37.79
N GLY A 355 58.50 43.57 -37.22
CA GLY A 355 58.12 44.78 -37.96
C GLY A 355 56.66 44.87 -38.38
N ARG A 356 55.84 43.83 -38.20
CA ARG A 356 54.41 43.80 -38.59
C ARG A 356 53.49 44.02 -37.38
N PRO A 357 52.45 44.86 -37.48
CA PRO A 357 51.50 45.04 -36.38
C PRO A 357 50.74 43.74 -36.05
N ILE A 358 50.52 43.50 -34.77
CA ILE A 358 49.71 42.37 -34.28
C ILE A 358 48.33 42.90 -33.88
N SER A 359 47.28 42.44 -34.54
CA SER A 359 45.91 42.88 -34.24
C SER A 359 45.21 42.02 -33.18
N GLU A 360 45.51 40.72 -33.10
CA GLU A 360 44.82 39.79 -32.19
C GLU A 360 45.77 38.78 -31.54
N SER A 361 46.45 37.96 -32.35
CA SER A 361 47.44 37.00 -31.85
C SER A 361 48.52 36.72 -32.88
N SER A 362 49.70 36.32 -32.41
CA SER A 362 50.83 35.95 -33.27
C SER A 362 51.77 34.97 -32.56
N ILE A 363 52.52 34.22 -33.35
CA ILE A 363 53.48 33.22 -32.87
C ILE A 363 54.88 33.86 -32.83
N ILE A 364 55.45 33.94 -31.63
CA ILE A 364 56.88 34.23 -31.41
C ILE A 364 57.65 32.93 -31.60
N GLN A 365 58.56 32.95 -32.57
CA GLN A 365 59.60 31.95 -32.73
C GLN A 365 60.90 32.42 -32.07
N ASN A 366 61.87 31.52 -31.92
CA ASN A 366 63.15 31.88 -31.33
C ASN A 366 63.82 33.06 -32.06
N GLU A 367 64.41 33.99 -31.32
CA GLU A 367 65.02 35.23 -31.84
C GLU A 367 64.05 36.19 -32.56
N SER A 368 62.74 36.09 -32.31
CA SER A 368 61.78 37.05 -32.87
C SER A 368 61.91 38.43 -32.22
N SER A 369 61.77 39.48 -33.03
CA SER A 369 61.79 40.86 -32.58
C SER A 369 60.38 41.37 -32.24
N ILE A 370 60.21 41.98 -31.08
CA ILE A 370 58.95 42.54 -30.59
C ILE A 370 59.14 44.04 -30.39
N GLY A 371 58.40 44.82 -31.16
CA GLY A 371 58.22 46.25 -30.95
C GLY A 371 57.05 46.50 -30.01
N TYR A 372 57.27 47.13 -28.88
CA TYR A 372 56.24 47.52 -27.93
C TYR A 372 56.48 48.96 -27.49
N ASP A 373 55.50 49.85 -27.74
CA ASP A 373 55.52 51.25 -27.30
C ASP A 373 56.82 52.00 -27.67
N GLY A 374 57.30 51.79 -28.91
CA GLY A 374 58.53 52.37 -29.43
C GLY A 374 59.84 51.68 -28.98
N LYS A 375 59.78 50.69 -28.09
CA LYS A 375 60.95 49.88 -27.68
C LYS A 375 61.04 48.59 -28.47
N LEU A 376 62.26 48.16 -28.77
CA LEU A 376 62.55 46.90 -29.45
C LEU A 376 63.10 45.88 -28.45
N PHE A 377 62.50 44.70 -28.45
CA PHE A 377 62.93 43.55 -27.67
C PHE A 377 63.18 42.34 -28.57
N PHE A 378 64.05 41.43 -28.14
CA PHE A 378 64.22 40.13 -28.76
C PHE A 378 63.78 39.04 -27.78
N VAL A 379 62.99 38.08 -28.27
CA VAL A 379 62.52 36.96 -27.46
C VAL A 379 63.21 35.68 -27.87
N ASN A 380 63.81 35.01 -26.90
CA ASN A 380 64.32 33.67 -27.05
C ASN A 380 63.37 32.68 -26.37
N CYS A 381 62.99 31.63 -27.09
CA CYS A 381 61.99 30.65 -26.65
C CYS A 381 62.62 29.38 -26.04
N SER A 382 63.93 29.38 -25.75
CA SER A 382 64.61 28.22 -25.14
C SER A 382 64.07 27.91 -23.75
N GLU A 383 63.93 26.62 -23.43
CA GLU A 383 63.62 26.15 -22.07
C GLU A 383 64.85 26.20 -21.15
N GLU A 384 66.06 26.22 -21.71
CA GLU A 384 67.31 26.31 -20.95
C GLU A 384 67.66 27.77 -20.64
N GLN A 385 67.84 28.06 -19.35
CA GLN A 385 68.35 29.33 -18.87
C GLN A 385 69.78 29.50 -19.38
N LEU A 386 70.09 30.61 -20.06
CA LEU A 386 71.49 30.97 -20.29
C LEU A 386 72.14 31.20 -18.91
N GLU A 387 73.08 30.35 -18.52
CA GLU A 387 73.98 30.62 -17.40
C GLU A 387 74.80 31.86 -17.73
N PHE A 388 74.42 33.01 -17.17
CA PHE A 388 75.26 34.22 -17.21
C PHE A 388 76.03 34.38 -15.89
N PRO A 389 77.30 34.81 -15.93
CA PRO A 389 77.99 35.34 -17.10
C PRO A 389 78.47 34.22 -18.04
N VAL A 390 78.42 34.49 -19.35
CA VAL A 390 79.19 33.73 -20.34
C VAL A 390 80.62 33.68 -19.81
N LYS A 391 81.08 32.51 -19.34
CA LYS A 391 82.51 32.33 -19.04
C LYS A 391 83.23 32.75 -20.30
N SER A 392 84.04 33.80 -20.22
CA SER A 392 84.99 34.13 -21.26
C SER A 392 85.76 32.84 -21.53
N LEU A 393 85.61 32.28 -22.73
CA LEU A 393 86.56 31.32 -23.26
C LEU A 393 87.91 32.06 -23.26
N THR A 394 88.69 31.89 -22.20
CA THR A 394 90.10 32.24 -22.22
C THR A 394 90.70 31.49 -23.40
N ALA A 395 91.49 32.20 -24.21
CA ALA A 395 92.11 31.76 -25.46
C ALA A 395 93.13 30.61 -25.32
N ARG A 396 92.83 29.58 -24.52
CA ARG A 396 93.59 28.35 -24.33
C ARG A 396 92.80 27.08 -24.64
N GLU A 397 91.52 27.18 -24.99
CA GLU A 397 90.70 26.02 -25.42
C GLU A 397 90.27 26.10 -26.89
N ALA A 398 90.97 26.91 -27.69
CA ALA A 398 90.89 26.89 -29.15
C ALA A 398 92.26 26.51 -29.74
N VAL A 399 92.66 25.25 -29.54
CA VAL A 399 93.62 24.51 -30.38
C VAL A 399 93.11 23.10 -30.52
#